data_AF-A0A530C4L2-F1
#
_entry.id   AF-A0A530C4L2-F1
#
_cell.length_a   1.000
_cell.length_b   1.000
_cell.length_c   1.000
_cell.angle_alpha   90.00
_cell.angle_beta   90.00
_cell.angle_gamma   90.00
#
_symmetry.space_group_name_H-M   'P 1'
#
loop_
_entity.id
_entity.type
_entity.pdbx_description
1 polymer ?
#
loop_
_entity_poly.entity_id
_entity_poly.type
_entity_poly.pdbx_seq_one_letter_code
_entity_poly.pdbx_strand_id
1 'polypeptide(L)'
;AWLTEEMSPEPRNIYGVTKLSAEHLCRLYNLQHGLPVVVLRTGRFFPEADDMAHAIEQSDANTKANELLFRRLTVEDAAEAHVAALEKAPLLGFDTFIISAPTPFRPLDCAELIADAPSVVARYFPDYPGLYARKGWTMFSSIDRVYDPSRAGERLGFVCKTSFADVLAALEAEA
;
A
#
# COMPACT_ATOMS: atom_id res chain seq x y z
N ALA A 1 1.74 -12.82 2.22
CA ALA A 1 2.71 -12.76 1.11
C ALA A 1 3.36 -11.39 1.07
N TRP A 2 4.68 -11.34 0.90
CA TRP A 2 5.42 -10.09 0.72
C TRP A 2 5.45 -9.76 -0.77
N LEU A 3 4.83 -8.66 -1.18
CA LEU A 3 4.62 -8.33 -2.59
C LEU A 3 5.61 -7.27 -3.07
N THR A 4 6.42 -7.65 -4.05
CA THR A 4 7.40 -6.80 -4.73
C THR A 4 7.07 -6.70 -6.23
N GLU A 5 7.70 -5.76 -6.94
CA GLU A 5 7.47 -5.54 -8.37
C GLU A 5 7.97 -6.68 -9.26
N GLU A 6 8.92 -7.48 -8.76
CA GLU A 6 9.46 -8.66 -9.44
C GLU A 6 8.47 -9.83 -9.47
N MET A 7 7.42 -9.78 -8.65
CA MET A 7 6.39 -10.80 -8.67
C MET A 7 5.47 -10.63 -9.89
N SER A 8 5.32 -11.72 -10.64
CA SER A 8 4.32 -11.81 -11.72
C SER A 8 2.92 -11.74 -11.11
N PRO A 9 2.12 -10.70 -11.40
CA PRO A 9 0.76 -10.64 -10.90
C PRO A 9 -0.11 -11.70 -11.57
N GLU A 10 -0.98 -12.32 -10.79
CA GLU A 10 -2.02 -13.25 -11.26
C GLU A 10 -3.40 -12.58 -11.09
N PRO A 11 -3.91 -11.88 -12.12
CA PRO A 11 -5.18 -11.19 -12.02
C PRO A 11 -6.35 -12.13 -11.74
N ARG A 12 -7.19 -11.77 -10.76
CA ARG A 12 -8.38 -12.55 -10.38
C ARG A 12 -9.69 -12.01 -10.96
N ASN A 13 -9.65 -10.88 -11.66
CA ASN A 13 -10.81 -10.21 -12.23
C ASN A 13 -10.44 -9.44 -13.50
N ILE A 14 -11.47 -9.00 -14.24
CA ILE A 14 -11.33 -8.26 -15.51
C ILE A 14 -10.48 -6.99 -15.33
N TYR A 15 -10.68 -6.26 -14.23
CA TYR A 15 -9.91 -5.07 -13.93
C TYR A 15 -8.40 -5.37 -13.86
N GLY A 16 -7.99 -6.40 -13.11
CA GLY A 16 -6.59 -6.79 -13.01
C GLY A 16 -5.98 -7.21 -14.36
N VAL A 17 -6.74 -7.95 -15.18
CA VAL A 17 -6.27 -8.37 -16.52
C VAL A 17 -6.04 -7.15 -17.41
N THR A 18 -6.98 -6.21 -17.43
CA THR A 18 -6.86 -4.99 -18.25
C THR A 18 -5.70 -4.10 -17.81
N LYS A 19 -5.46 -3.96 -16.49
CA LYS A 19 -4.33 -3.19 -15.97
C LYS A 19 -2.99 -3.83 -16.30
N LEU A 20 -2.83 -5.13 -16.09
CA LEU A 20 -1.59 -5.84 -16.46
C LEU A 20 -1.33 -5.76 -17.97
N SER A 21 -2.38 -5.87 -18.78
CA SER A 21 -2.26 -5.72 -20.23
C SER A 21 -1.78 -4.31 -20.62
N ALA A 22 -2.26 -3.27 -19.94
CA ALA A 22 -1.78 -1.90 -20.14
C ALA A 22 -0.29 -1.75 -19.79
N GLU A 23 0.17 -2.35 -18.70
CA GLU A 23 1.60 -2.35 -18.34
C GLU A 23 2.47 -2.98 -19.45
N HIS A 24 2.03 -4.11 -20.02
CA HIS A 24 2.73 -4.75 -21.13
C HIS A 24 2.74 -3.90 -22.41
N LEU A 25 1.63 -3.22 -22.74
CA LEU A 25 1.57 -2.31 -23.88
C LEU A 25 2.51 -1.12 -23.69
N CYS A 26 2.56 -0.55 -22.50
CA CYS A 26 3.52 0.49 -22.13
C CYS A 26 4.97 0.03 -22.31
N ARG A 27 5.30 -1.19 -21.86
CA ARG A 27 6.64 -1.78 -22.02
C ARG A 27 7.00 -1.95 -23.50
N LEU A 28 6.06 -2.43 -24.30
CA LEU A 28 6.26 -2.58 -25.74
C LEU A 28 6.57 -1.24 -26.41
N TYR A 29 5.82 -0.19 -26.07
CA TYR A 29 6.03 1.15 -26.63
C TYR A 29 7.38 1.74 -26.24
N ASN A 30 7.82 1.55 -24.99
CA ASN A 30 9.16 1.91 -24.57
C ASN A 30 10.24 1.18 -25.40
N LEU A 31 10.12 -0.14 -25.58
CA LEU A 31 11.09 -0.93 -26.34
C LEU A 31 11.16 -0.54 -27.82
N GLN A 32 10.03 -0.18 -28.43
CA GLN A 32 9.95 0.14 -29.86
C GLN A 32 10.29 1.60 -30.19
N HIS A 33 9.98 2.53 -29.29
CA HIS A 33 10.04 3.96 -29.57
C HIS A 33 10.94 4.75 -28.61
N GLY A 34 11.48 4.10 -27.57
CA GLY A 34 12.30 4.76 -26.56
C GLY A 34 11.52 5.73 -25.67
N LEU A 35 10.17 5.72 -25.71
CA LEU A 35 9.34 6.57 -24.87
C LEU A 35 9.54 6.19 -23.40
N PRO A 36 9.99 7.10 -22.52
CA PRO A 36 10.13 6.78 -21.12
C PRO A 36 8.76 6.54 -20.47
N VAL A 37 8.60 5.42 -19.76
CA VAL A 37 7.33 5.06 -19.10
C VAL A 37 7.60 4.55 -17.69
N VAL A 38 6.91 5.14 -16.72
CA VAL A 38 6.89 4.64 -15.34
C VAL A 38 5.49 4.14 -15.01
N VAL A 39 5.40 2.92 -14.52
CA VAL A 39 4.16 2.27 -14.10
C VAL A 39 4.03 2.36 -12.58
N LEU A 40 2.91 2.92 -12.09
CA LEU A 40 2.60 2.98 -10.66
C LEU A 40 1.45 2.00 -10.34
N ARG A 41 1.79 0.94 -9.62
CA ARG A 41 0.83 0.01 -9.00
C ARG A 41 0.41 0.59 -7.66
N THR A 42 -0.54 1.51 -7.70
CA THR A 42 -1.04 2.18 -6.50
C THR A 42 -1.83 1.21 -5.62
N GLY A 43 -1.59 1.31 -4.30
CA GLY A 43 -2.43 0.69 -3.29
C GLY A 43 -3.83 1.30 -3.25
N ARG A 44 -4.58 1.00 -2.19
CA ARG A 44 -5.90 1.57 -1.99
C ARG A 44 -5.78 3.03 -1.52
N PHE A 45 -6.42 3.96 -2.22
CA PHE A 45 -6.47 5.37 -1.81
C PHE A 45 -7.87 5.98 -1.95
N PHE A 46 -8.89 5.19 -2.30
CA PHE A 46 -10.25 5.68 -2.51
C PHE A 46 -10.82 6.37 -1.25
N PRO A 47 -11.47 7.54 -1.40
CA PRO A 47 -12.17 8.21 -0.31
C PRO A 47 -13.48 7.50 0.06
N GLU A 48 -14.11 6.80 -0.87
CA GLU A 48 -15.32 6.02 -0.63
C GLU A 48 -15.05 4.78 0.23
N ALA A 49 -16.12 4.26 0.84
CA ALA A 49 -16.08 2.97 1.50
C ALA A 49 -15.86 1.84 0.49
N ASP A 50 -15.32 0.71 0.95
CA ASP A 50 -15.19 -0.49 0.13
C ASP A 50 -16.58 -0.98 -0.35
N ASP A 51 -16.70 -1.45 -1.59
CA ASP A 51 -17.92 -2.10 -2.08
C ASP A 51 -18.31 -3.32 -1.20
N MET A 52 -17.32 -3.93 -0.57
CA MET A 52 -17.43 -5.03 0.39
C MET A 52 -17.50 -4.57 1.85
N ALA A 53 -17.75 -3.28 2.13
CA ALA A 53 -17.84 -2.75 3.50
C ALA A 53 -18.88 -3.50 4.35
N HIS A 54 -19.93 -4.05 3.72
CA HIS A 54 -20.93 -4.88 4.39
C HIS A 54 -20.37 -6.19 4.97
N ALA A 55 -19.21 -6.65 4.50
CA ALA A 55 -18.53 -7.85 4.97
C ALA A 55 -17.33 -7.53 5.88
N ILE A 56 -17.06 -6.25 6.14
CA ILE A 56 -15.96 -5.79 7.01
C ILE A 56 -16.58 -5.38 8.35
N GLU A 57 -16.11 -5.99 9.44
CA GLU A 57 -16.61 -5.71 10.79
C GLU A 57 -16.23 -4.29 11.26
N GLN A 58 -15.03 -3.84 10.87
CA GLN A 58 -14.49 -2.54 11.22
C GLN A 58 -15.21 -1.41 10.47
N SER A 59 -15.40 -0.28 11.17
CA SER A 59 -15.86 0.97 10.52
C SER A 59 -14.93 1.39 9.37
N ASP A 60 -15.41 2.27 8.48
CA ASP A 60 -14.61 2.76 7.35
C ASP A 60 -13.28 3.40 7.80
N ALA A 61 -13.33 4.27 8.81
CA ALA A 61 -12.13 4.91 9.35
C ALA A 61 -11.14 3.90 9.96
N ASN A 62 -11.64 2.90 10.70
CA ASN A 62 -10.82 1.83 11.25
C ASN A 62 -10.21 0.95 10.15
N THR A 63 -10.99 0.61 9.12
CA THR A 63 -10.53 -0.17 7.97
C THR A 63 -9.39 0.55 7.27
N LYS A 64 -9.57 1.83 6.96
CA LYS A 64 -8.54 2.67 6.32
C LYS A 64 -7.28 2.80 7.18
N ALA A 65 -7.42 2.93 8.50
CA ALA A 65 -6.29 2.91 9.41
C ALA A 65 -5.51 1.59 9.32
N ASN A 66 -6.19 0.44 9.43
CA ASN A 66 -5.55 -0.89 9.34
C ASN A 66 -4.87 -1.10 7.98
N GLU A 67 -5.47 -0.65 6.88
CA GLU A 67 -4.91 -0.82 5.54
C GLU A 67 -3.59 -0.07 5.32
N LEU A 68 -3.31 1.02 6.05
CA LEU A 68 -2.04 1.76 5.96
C LEU A 68 -0.84 0.89 6.35
N LEU A 69 -1.06 -0.20 7.11
CA LEU A 69 0.00 -1.13 7.46
C LEU A 69 0.48 -1.99 6.29
N PHE A 70 -0.32 -2.17 5.23
CA PHE A 70 -0.03 -3.23 4.25
C PHE A 70 -0.46 -2.99 2.80
N ARG A 71 -1.38 -2.05 2.50
CA ARG A 71 -1.86 -1.87 1.12
C ARG A 71 -2.50 -0.53 0.78
N ARG A 72 -2.56 0.44 1.70
CA ARG A 72 -3.20 1.75 1.47
C ARG A 72 -2.17 2.87 1.44
N LEU A 73 -2.56 3.97 0.80
CA LEU A 73 -1.93 5.28 0.81
C LEU A 73 -3.01 6.37 0.77
N THR A 74 -2.63 7.63 0.90
CA THR A 74 -3.53 8.76 0.72
C THR A 74 -3.64 9.17 -0.75
N VAL A 75 -4.67 9.95 -1.09
CA VAL A 75 -4.84 10.51 -2.44
C VAL A 75 -3.70 11.48 -2.74
N GLU A 76 -3.30 12.25 -1.74
CA GLU A 76 -2.20 13.22 -1.78
C GLU A 76 -0.87 12.51 -2.06
N ASP A 77 -0.56 11.44 -1.32
CA ASP A 77 0.63 10.62 -1.56
C ASP A 77 0.60 9.98 -2.95
N ALA A 78 -0.57 9.51 -3.40
CA ALA A 78 -0.71 8.98 -4.75
C ALA A 78 -0.41 10.05 -5.81
N ALA A 79 -0.90 11.28 -5.64
CA ALA A 79 -0.62 12.38 -6.55
C ALA A 79 0.87 12.77 -6.55
N GLU A 80 1.49 12.87 -5.38
CA GLU A 80 2.92 13.18 -5.25
C GLU A 80 3.80 12.09 -5.88
N ALA A 81 3.43 10.81 -5.76
CA ALA A 81 4.12 9.71 -6.43
C ALA A 81 4.14 9.87 -7.96
N HIS A 82 3.06 10.39 -8.56
CA HIS A 82 3.03 10.65 -10.01
C HIS A 82 3.98 11.79 -10.41
N VAL A 83 4.10 12.83 -9.59
CA VAL A 83 5.05 13.92 -9.82
C VAL A 83 6.49 13.39 -9.75
N ALA A 84 6.81 12.62 -8.72
CA ALA A 84 8.12 11.99 -8.57
C ALA A 84 8.44 11.04 -9.75
N ALA A 85 7.45 10.24 -10.18
CA ALA A 85 7.59 9.34 -11.33
C ALA A 85 7.89 10.11 -12.63
N LEU A 86 7.17 11.21 -12.89
CA LEU A 86 7.39 12.04 -14.08
C LEU A 86 8.79 12.67 -14.10
N GLU A 87 9.29 13.12 -12.95
CA GLU A 87 10.65 13.68 -12.84
C GLU A 87 11.72 12.62 -13.17
N LYS A 88 11.54 11.39 -12.69
CA LYS A 88 12.54 10.32 -12.83
C LYS A 88 12.40 9.52 -14.12
N ALA A 89 11.26 9.60 -14.81
CA ALA A 89 10.98 8.81 -16.02
C ALA A 89 12.09 8.89 -17.08
N PRO A 90 12.64 10.07 -17.47
CA PRO A 90 13.70 10.12 -18.49
C PRO A 90 14.98 9.38 -18.10
N LEU A 91 15.31 9.34 -16.80
CA LEU A 91 16.49 8.63 -16.29
C LEU A 91 16.27 7.12 -16.23
N LEU A 92 15.07 6.70 -15.86
CA LEU A 92 14.73 5.28 -15.69
C LEU A 92 14.48 4.56 -17.02
N GLY A 93 13.93 5.26 -18.01
CA GLY A 93 13.50 4.68 -19.28
C GLY A 93 12.24 3.83 -19.12
N PHE A 94 12.30 2.71 -18.40
CA PHE A 94 11.12 1.95 -18.01
C PHE A 94 11.27 1.36 -16.62
N ASP A 95 10.25 1.53 -15.79
CA ASP A 95 10.19 0.84 -14.50
C ASP A 95 8.76 0.74 -13.94
N THR A 96 8.58 -0.16 -12.98
CA THR A 96 7.33 -0.38 -12.27
C THR A 96 7.56 -0.20 -10.77
N PHE A 97 6.60 0.42 -10.08
CA PHE A 97 6.67 0.68 -8.65
C PHE A 97 5.35 0.37 -7.97
N ILE A 98 5.41 -0.32 -6.82
CA ILE A 98 4.33 -0.40 -5.86
C ILE A 98 4.34 0.88 -5.04
N ILE A 99 3.19 1.57 -5.01
CA ILE A 99 3.04 2.80 -4.23
C ILE A 99 2.02 2.53 -3.11
N SER A 100 2.50 2.51 -1.88
CA SER A 100 1.70 2.39 -0.65
C SER A 100 2.38 3.14 0.49
N ALA A 101 1.64 3.35 1.58
CA ALA A 101 2.21 3.79 2.85
C ALA A 101 3.32 2.81 3.30
N PRO A 102 4.32 3.31 4.05
CA PRO A 102 5.39 2.47 4.56
C PRO A 102 4.83 1.42 5.53
N THR A 103 5.27 0.17 5.36
CA THR A 103 4.94 -0.93 6.26
C THR A 103 6.05 -1.09 7.31
N PRO A 104 5.73 -1.31 8.59
CA PRO A 104 6.73 -1.61 9.62
C PRO A 104 7.24 -3.06 9.55
N PHE A 105 6.52 -3.93 8.83
CA PHE A 105 6.74 -5.36 8.84
C PHE A 105 7.95 -5.76 8.01
N ARG A 106 8.39 -6.99 8.20
CA ARG A 106 9.43 -7.64 7.41
C ARG A 106 8.85 -8.86 6.69
N PRO A 107 9.50 -9.35 5.61
CA PRO A 107 9.07 -10.58 4.95
C PRO A 107 8.87 -11.77 5.90
N LEU A 108 9.71 -11.87 6.94
CA LEU A 108 9.63 -12.93 7.96
C LEU A 108 8.36 -12.88 8.81
N ASP A 109 7.70 -11.73 8.94
CA ASP A 109 6.45 -11.60 9.69
C ASP A 109 5.25 -12.18 8.94
N CYS A 110 5.36 -12.48 7.64
CA CYS A 110 4.21 -12.85 6.79
C CYS A 110 3.40 -14.04 7.31
N ALA A 111 4.06 -15.06 7.87
CA ALA A 111 3.35 -16.24 8.39
C ALA A 111 2.54 -15.91 9.65
N GLU A 112 3.12 -15.10 10.55
CA GLU A 112 2.46 -14.67 11.78
C GLU A 112 1.36 -13.64 11.49
N LEU A 113 1.55 -12.74 10.53
CA LEU A 113 0.52 -11.80 10.09
C LEU A 113 -0.74 -12.51 9.56
N ILE A 114 -0.59 -13.67 8.93
CA ILE A 114 -1.72 -14.48 8.48
C ILE A 114 -2.43 -15.12 9.68
N ALA A 115 -1.68 -15.60 10.67
CA ALA A 115 -2.22 -16.33 11.80
C ALA A 115 -2.84 -15.42 12.89
N ASP A 116 -2.19 -14.31 13.18
CA ASP A 116 -2.53 -13.36 14.25
C ASP A 116 -1.89 -11.99 13.95
N ALA A 117 -2.54 -11.23 13.06
CA ALA A 117 -2.11 -9.87 12.76
C ALA A 117 -2.09 -8.94 13.99
N PRO A 118 -3.09 -8.97 14.92
CA PRO A 118 -3.07 -8.13 16.11
C PRO A 118 -1.78 -8.27 16.94
N SER A 119 -1.34 -9.50 17.21
CA SER A 119 -0.11 -9.72 17.99
C SER A 119 1.13 -9.20 17.28
N VAL A 120 1.25 -9.38 15.96
CA VAL A 120 2.38 -8.84 15.20
C VAL A 120 2.39 -7.31 15.22
N VAL A 121 1.24 -6.66 15.02
CA VAL A 121 1.13 -5.20 15.08
C VAL A 121 1.52 -4.68 16.47
N ALA A 122 1.12 -5.38 17.54
CA ALA A 122 1.45 -5.00 18.92
C ALA A 122 2.97 -5.05 19.20
N ARG A 123 3.74 -5.89 18.48
CA ARG A 123 5.21 -5.87 18.60
C ARG A 123 5.83 -4.58 18.08
N TYR A 124 5.27 -4.02 17.00
CA TYR A 124 5.75 -2.81 16.35
C TYR A 124 5.16 -1.52 16.96
N PHE A 125 3.92 -1.60 17.45
CA PHE A 125 3.21 -0.48 18.07
C PHE A 125 2.55 -0.91 19.39
N PRO A 126 3.32 -1.02 20.49
CA PRO A 126 2.80 -1.56 21.76
C PRO A 126 1.56 -0.84 22.32
N ASP A 127 1.41 0.45 22.05
CA ASP A 127 0.32 1.27 22.57
C ASP A 127 -0.97 1.22 21.72
N TYR A 128 -0.89 0.67 20.50
CA TYR A 128 -2.02 0.64 19.57
C TYR A 128 -3.28 -0.03 20.16
N PRO A 129 -3.20 -1.16 20.92
CA PRO A 129 -4.40 -1.82 21.41
C PRO A 129 -5.20 -0.91 22.35
N GLY A 130 -4.51 -0.14 23.18
CA GLY A 130 -5.13 0.82 24.10
C GLY A 130 -5.76 2.00 23.36
N LEU A 131 -5.09 2.53 22.33
CA LEU A 131 -5.61 3.60 21.47
C LEU A 131 -6.87 3.16 20.72
N TYR A 132 -6.82 1.97 20.12
CA TYR A 132 -7.94 1.38 19.39
C TYR A 132 -9.14 1.13 20.31
N ALA A 133 -8.91 0.53 21.49
CA ALA A 133 -9.98 0.24 22.44
C ALA A 133 -10.75 1.50 22.87
N ARG A 134 -10.08 2.64 23.04
CA ARG A 134 -10.75 3.92 23.37
C ARG A 134 -11.73 4.39 22.31
N LYS A 135 -11.45 4.11 21.03
CA LYS A 135 -12.32 4.46 19.89
C LYS A 135 -13.29 3.34 19.51
N GLY A 136 -13.29 2.22 20.24
CA GLY A 136 -14.03 1.02 19.87
C GLY A 136 -13.55 0.38 18.57
N TRP A 137 -12.29 0.63 18.19
CA TRP A 137 -11.66 0.10 16.98
C TRP A 137 -11.00 -1.26 17.24
N THR A 138 -10.89 -2.07 16.18
CA THR A 138 -10.24 -3.39 16.22
C THR A 138 -9.26 -3.57 15.06
N MET A 139 -8.21 -4.36 15.28
CA MET A 139 -7.29 -4.75 14.20
C MET A 139 -7.91 -5.89 13.38
N PHE A 140 -7.57 -5.99 12.09
CA PHE A 140 -7.92 -7.19 11.32
C PHE A 140 -7.29 -8.41 11.98
N SER A 141 -8.01 -9.53 12.02
CA SER A 141 -7.49 -10.78 12.59
C SER A 141 -6.34 -11.37 11.76
N SER A 142 -6.32 -11.09 10.46
CA SER A 142 -5.34 -11.63 9.51
C SER A 142 -4.99 -10.59 8.44
N ILE A 143 -3.70 -10.54 8.08
CA ILE A 143 -3.17 -9.75 6.96
C ILE A 143 -2.47 -10.74 6.01
N ASP A 144 -3.11 -10.99 4.86
CA ASP A 144 -2.66 -12.02 3.91
C ASP A 144 -1.57 -11.55 2.94
N ARG A 145 -1.36 -10.23 2.84
CA ARG A 145 -0.41 -9.61 1.93
C ARG A 145 0.12 -8.30 2.49
N VAL A 146 1.37 -7.99 2.16
CA VAL A 146 2.02 -6.72 2.48
C VAL A 146 2.67 -6.20 1.22
N TYR A 147 2.37 -4.96 0.87
CA TYR A 147 2.97 -4.25 -0.26
C TYR A 147 4.30 -3.66 0.19
N ASP A 148 5.35 -3.90 -0.58
CA ASP A 148 6.69 -3.36 -0.33
C ASP A 148 6.96 -2.14 -1.22
N PRO A 149 6.91 -0.91 -0.67
CA PRO A 149 7.16 0.30 -1.46
C PRO A 149 8.64 0.69 -1.50
N SER A 150 9.58 -0.15 -1.02
CA SER A 150 11.01 0.20 -0.90
C SER A 150 11.63 0.67 -2.22
N ARG A 151 11.28 0.02 -3.34
CA ARG A 151 11.77 0.37 -4.68
C ARG A 151 11.43 1.82 -5.06
N ALA A 152 10.26 2.32 -4.65
CA ALA A 152 9.86 3.71 -4.89
C ALA A 152 10.77 4.68 -4.12
N GLY A 153 11.10 4.36 -2.87
CA GLY A 153 12.06 5.13 -2.09
C GLY A 153 13.44 5.18 -2.75
N GLU A 154 13.96 4.02 -3.17
CA GLU A 154 15.30 3.87 -3.72
C GLU A 154 15.48 4.54 -5.10
N ARG A 155 14.49 4.43 -5.97
CA ARG A 155 14.63 4.81 -7.39
C ARG A 155 13.82 6.03 -7.79
N LEU A 156 12.72 6.32 -7.09
CA LEU A 156 11.97 7.57 -7.27
C LEU A 156 12.39 8.66 -6.28
N GLY A 157 13.02 8.29 -5.16
CA GLY A 157 13.21 9.21 -4.04
C GLY A 157 11.89 9.57 -3.36
N PHE A 158 10.89 8.68 -3.45
CA PHE A 158 9.54 8.92 -2.96
C PHE A 158 9.15 7.94 -1.86
N VAL A 159 8.63 8.48 -0.75
CA VAL A 159 8.01 7.71 0.34
C VAL A 159 6.73 8.45 0.72
N CYS A 160 5.63 7.73 0.91
CA CYS A 160 4.37 8.33 1.38
C CYS A 160 4.59 9.04 2.72
N LYS A 161 4.02 10.24 2.86
CA LYS A 161 4.10 11.05 4.06
C LYS A 161 3.20 10.52 5.17
N THR A 162 2.06 9.94 4.81
CA THR A 162 1.09 9.42 5.78
C THR A 162 1.34 7.95 6.06
N SER A 163 1.45 7.59 7.33
CA SER A 163 1.69 6.24 7.83
C SER A 163 0.67 5.83 8.89
N PHE A 164 0.71 4.55 9.29
CA PHE A 164 -0.06 4.08 10.44
C PHE A 164 0.32 4.78 11.75
N ALA A 165 1.59 5.15 11.91
CA ALA A 165 2.06 5.85 13.10
C ALA A 165 1.41 7.23 13.24
N ASP A 166 1.20 7.94 12.13
CA ASP A 166 0.50 9.24 12.13
C ASP A 166 -0.96 9.10 12.59
N VAL A 167 -1.62 8.01 12.21
CA VAL A 167 -2.97 7.71 12.70
C VAL A 167 -2.96 7.47 14.21
N LEU A 168 -2.01 6.69 14.74
CA LEU A 168 -1.92 6.47 16.18
C LEU A 168 -1.63 7.77 16.95
N ALA A 169 -0.73 8.62 16.44
CA ALA A 169 -0.44 9.91 17.03
C ALA A 169 -1.68 10.84 17.04
N ALA A 170 -2.48 10.82 15.97
CA ALA A 170 -3.74 11.56 15.93
C ALA A 170 -4.76 11.03 16.94
N LEU A 171 -4.89 9.70 17.08
CA LEU A 171 -5.76 9.07 18.09
C LEU A 171 -5.31 9.37 19.52
N GLU A 172 -4.01 9.54 19.75
CA GLU A 172 -3.46 9.91 21.04
C GLU A 172 -3.78 11.37 21.38
N ALA A 173 -3.67 12.28 20.40
CA ALA A 173 -4.00 13.69 20.58
C ALA A 173 -5.52 13.97 20.73
N GLU A 174 -6.38 13.06 20.28
CA GLU A 174 -7.84 13.09 20.51
C GLU A 174 -8.24 12.76 21.97
N ALA A 175 -7.32 12.19 22.77
CA ALA A 175 -7.56 11.72 24.14
C ALA A 175 -7.32 12.80 25.20
#